data_AF-A0A413DJB2-F1
#
_entry.id   AF-A0A413DJB2-F1
#
_cell.length_a   1.000
_cell.length_b   1.000
_cell.length_c   1.000
_cell.angle_alpha   90.00
_cell.angle_beta   90.00
_cell.angle_gamma   90.00
#
_symmetry.space_group_name_H-M   'P 1'
#
loop_
_entity.id
_entity.type
_entity.pdbx_description
1 polymer ?
#
loop_
_entity_poly.entity_id
_entity_poly.type
_entity_poly.pdbx_seq_one_letter_code
_entity_poly.pdbx_strand_id
1 'polypeptide(L)'
;MNIWKKVNEGSGNKLGIIRDYDNQPNAKKQHDKYNDDKEICVRTTEYYTLEPEIVNTGDNYKILKNKYGDVFGWNDMTAVQLTEAWKNAKATDMFTICKDLASGELEGFQMPKHIQDVIDFLSQESEEVL
;
A
#
# COMPACT_ATOMS: atom_id res chain seq x y z
N MET A 1 -24.54 6.88 -11.15
CA MET A 1 -24.24 7.07 -9.70
C MET A 1 -23.62 5.79 -9.21
N ASN A 2 -22.38 5.84 -8.74
CA ASN A 2 -21.58 4.64 -8.47
C ASN A 2 -22.00 3.98 -7.16
N ILE A 3 -22.10 2.66 -7.16
CA ILE A 3 -22.65 1.87 -6.05
C ILE A 3 -21.89 2.11 -4.74
N TRP A 4 -20.57 2.24 -4.81
CA TRP A 4 -19.69 2.49 -3.66
C TRP A 4 -20.01 3.80 -2.94
N LYS A 5 -20.33 4.86 -3.69
CA LYS A 5 -20.71 6.13 -3.08
C LYS A 5 -22.05 6.00 -2.37
N LYS A 6 -23.04 5.36 -3.01
CA LYS A 6 -24.36 5.12 -2.39
C LYS A 6 -24.31 4.29 -1.11
N VAL A 7 -23.38 3.35 -1.01
CA VAL A 7 -23.24 2.47 0.16
C VAL A 7 -22.63 3.18 1.36
N ASN A 8 -21.73 4.15 1.12
CA ASN A 8 -21.00 4.83 2.20
C ASN A 8 -21.60 6.21 2.56
N GLU A 9 -22.25 6.89 1.60
CA GLU A 9 -22.78 8.24 1.77
C GLU A 9 -23.79 8.33 2.92
N GLY A 10 -23.51 9.22 3.89
CA GLY A 10 -24.36 9.44 5.06
C GLY A 10 -24.37 8.30 6.07
N SER A 11 -23.45 7.35 5.94
CA SER A 11 -23.21 6.28 6.92
C SER A 11 -21.94 6.56 7.73
N GLY A 12 -21.71 5.76 8.79
CA GLY A 12 -20.42 5.72 9.48
C GLY A 12 -19.36 4.82 8.80
N ASN A 13 -19.70 4.22 7.65
CA ASN A 13 -18.77 3.34 6.94
C ASN A 13 -17.65 4.13 6.27
N LYS A 14 -16.45 3.54 6.23
CA LYS A 14 -15.30 4.09 5.54
C LYS A 14 -14.77 3.12 4.50
N LEU A 15 -14.40 3.64 3.34
CA LEU A 15 -13.81 2.88 2.24
C LEU A 15 -12.43 3.45 1.87
N GLY A 16 -11.40 2.65 2.10
CA GLY A 16 -10.03 2.92 1.64
C GLY A 16 -9.77 2.26 0.29
N ILE A 17 -9.20 2.99 -0.65
CA ILE A 17 -8.81 2.48 -1.98
C ILE A 17 -7.35 2.85 -2.24
N ILE A 18 -6.52 1.83 -2.39
CA ILE A 18 -5.14 1.94 -2.86
C ILE A 18 -5.10 1.42 -4.29
N ARG A 19 -4.45 2.15 -5.19
CA ARG A 19 -4.26 1.73 -6.58
C ARG A 19 -2.81 1.88 -7.02
N ASP A 20 -2.39 0.99 -7.90
CA ASP A 20 -1.21 1.23 -8.72
C ASP A 20 -1.45 2.39 -9.70
N TYR A 21 -0.38 3.10 -10.04
CA TYR A 21 -0.43 4.19 -11.01
C TYR A 21 -0.59 3.68 -12.44
N ASP A 22 0.04 2.54 -12.76
CA ASP A 22 0.01 1.89 -14.08
C ASP A 22 0.39 2.81 -15.26
N ASN A 23 1.04 3.95 -15.01
CA ASN A 23 1.19 5.04 -15.99
C ASN A 23 -0.14 5.47 -16.63
N GLN A 24 -1.25 5.39 -15.88
CA GLN A 24 -2.60 5.72 -16.30
C GLN A 24 -3.09 7.03 -15.64
N PRO A 25 -2.60 8.21 -16.08
CA PRO A 25 -2.97 9.49 -15.46
C PRO A 25 -4.46 9.80 -15.57
N ASN A 26 -5.13 9.30 -16.61
CA ASN A 26 -6.57 9.47 -16.79
C ASN A 26 -7.37 8.61 -15.80
N ALA A 27 -6.95 7.37 -15.56
CA ALA A 27 -7.59 6.51 -14.57
C ALA A 27 -7.43 7.12 -13.16
N LYS A 28 -6.22 7.58 -12.82
CA LYS A 28 -5.96 8.32 -11.58
C LYS A 28 -6.94 9.49 -11.41
N LYS A 29 -7.00 10.40 -12.39
CA LYS A 29 -7.92 11.56 -12.37
C LYS A 29 -9.39 11.17 -12.25
N GLN A 30 -9.81 10.07 -12.87
CA GLN A 30 -11.20 9.63 -12.80
C GLN A 30 -11.58 9.13 -11.42
N HIS A 31 -10.69 8.40 -10.76
CA HIS A 31 -10.97 7.86 -9.45
C HIS A 31 -10.72 8.86 -8.31
N ASP A 32 -9.78 9.78 -8.46
CA ASP A 32 -9.53 10.84 -7.46
C ASP A 32 -10.77 11.71 -7.24
N LYS A 33 -11.70 11.77 -8.22
CA LYS A 33 -13.01 12.43 -8.06
C LYS A 33 -13.90 11.81 -7.00
N TYR A 34 -13.63 10.57 -6.57
CA TYR A 34 -14.37 9.90 -5.51
C TYR A 34 -13.76 10.10 -4.13
N ASN A 35 -12.55 10.66 -4.03
CA ASN A 35 -11.92 10.97 -2.77
C ASN A 35 -12.64 12.15 -2.11
N ASP A 36 -13.15 11.96 -0.90
CA ASP A 36 -13.71 13.03 -0.07
C ASP A 36 -13.01 13.13 1.29
N ASP A 37 -12.04 12.24 1.57
CA ASP A 37 -11.30 12.15 2.83
C ASP A 37 -12.20 12.06 4.08
N LYS A 38 -13.47 11.66 3.91
CA LYS A 38 -14.48 11.53 4.97
C LYS A 38 -15.07 10.12 5.02
N GLU A 39 -15.64 9.68 3.89
CA GLU A 39 -16.28 8.37 3.71
C GLU A 39 -15.45 7.51 2.74
N ILE A 40 -14.77 8.14 1.78
CA ILE A 40 -13.95 7.48 0.77
C ILE A 40 -12.57 8.15 0.70
N CYS A 41 -11.53 7.37 0.98
CA CYS A 41 -10.14 7.75 0.82
C CYS A 41 -9.51 6.99 -0.34
N VAL A 42 -9.03 7.72 -1.35
CA VAL A 42 -8.36 7.18 -2.52
C VAL A 42 -6.92 7.66 -2.54
N ARG A 43 -5.99 6.73 -2.61
CA ARG A 43 -4.57 7.00 -2.85
C ARG A 43 -4.05 6.14 -4.00
N THR A 44 -3.09 6.66 -4.75
CA THR A 44 -2.46 5.96 -5.88
C THR A 44 -0.96 5.98 -5.65
N THR A 45 -0.26 4.90 -6.00
CA THR A 45 1.21 4.85 -5.97
C THR A 45 1.80 6.01 -6.80
N GLU A 46 2.99 6.47 -6.44
CA GLU A 46 3.78 7.41 -7.25
C GLU A 46 4.57 6.65 -8.33
N TYR A 47 5.11 5.48 -7.97
CA TYR A 47 5.72 4.55 -8.91
C TYR A 47 4.69 3.73 -9.68
N TYR A 48 5.15 3.02 -10.72
CA TYR A 48 4.32 2.19 -11.58
C TYR A 48 3.56 1.10 -10.80
N THR A 49 4.19 0.47 -9.80
CA THR A 49 3.61 -0.59 -8.95
C THR A 49 4.00 -0.40 -7.48
N LEU A 50 3.44 -1.24 -6.61
CA LEU A 50 3.68 -1.24 -5.17
C LEU A 50 5.10 -1.65 -4.72
N GLU A 51 5.75 -2.61 -5.37
CA GLU A 51 7.08 -3.10 -4.95
C GLU A 51 8.13 -1.99 -4.86
N PRO A 52 8.33 -1.12 -5.89
CA PRO A 52 9.29 -0.02 -5.78
C PRO A 52 8.92 0.98 -4.69
N GLU A 53 7.63 1.20 -4.40
CA GLU A 53 7.21 2.05 -3.28
C GLU A 53 7.71 1.49 -1.96
N ILE A 54 7.45 0.19 -1.71
CA ILE A 54 7.86 -0.46 -0.48
C ILE A 54 9.38 -0.42 -0.34
N VAL A 55 10.12 -0.83 -1.38
CA VAL A 55 11.58 -0.94 -1.31
C VAL A 55 12.23 0.42 -1.07
N ASN A 56 11.71 1.49 -1.66
CA ASN A 56 12.28 2.84 -1.54
C ASN A 56 11.73 3.64 -0.35
N THR A 57 10.79 3.10 0.43
CA THR A 57 10.29 3.77 1.64
C THR A 57 11.24 3.53 2.82
N GLY A 58 11.76 4.61 3.40
CA GLY A 58 12.62 4.54 4.59
C GLY A 58 13.84 3.62 4.39
N ASP A 59 14.06 2.75 5.37
CA ASP A 59 15.13 1.73 5.34
C ASP A 59 14.63 0.34 4.88
N ASN A 60 13.42 0.25 4.31
CA ASN A 60 12.78 -1.03 3.97
C ASN A 60 13.65 -1.93 3.09
N TYR A 61 14.35 -1.37 2.10
CA TYR A 61 15.29 -2.15 1.28
C TYR A 61 16.28 -2.96 2.14
N LYS A 62 16.89 -2.34 3.15
CA LYS A 62 17.85 -3.02 4.03
C LYS A 62 17.15 -4.06 4.90
N ILE A 63 15.97 -3.74 5.43
CA ILE A 63 15.18 -4.64 6.29
C ILE A 63 14.79 -5.89 5.51
N LEU A 64 14.20 -5.71 4.33
CA LEU A 64 13.77 -6.79 3.44
C LEU A 64 14.96 -7.65 3.01
N LYS A 65 16.06 -7.02 2.61
CA LYS A 65 17.29 -7.70 2.22
C LYS A 65 17.89 -8.52 3.38
N ASN A 66 17.93 -7.96 4.58
CA ASN A 66 18.49 -8.66 5.74
C ASN A 66 17.61 -9.82 6.19
N LYS A 67 16.28 -9.66 6.17
CA LYS A 67 15.34 -10.69 6.65
C LYS A 67 15.12 -11.80 5.63
N TYR A 68 15.05 -11.47 4.34
CA TYR A 68 14.68 -12.43 3.29
C TYR A 68 15.80 -12.72 2.29
N GLY A 69 16.98 -12.15 2.46
CA GLY A 69 18.10 -12.29 1.53
C GLY A 69 18.46 -13.74 1.21
N ASP A 70 18.54 -14.61 2.22
CA ASP A 70 18.80 -16.04 2.03
C ASP A 70 17.60 -16.80 1.44
N VAL A 71 16.38 -16.38 1.78
CA VAL A 71 15.13 -17.09 1.42
C VAL A 71 14.72 -16.79 -0.03
N PHE A 72 14.81 -15.53 -0.44
CA PHE A 72 14.41 -15.07 -1.77
C PHE A 72 15.60 -14.78 -2.70
N GLY A 73 16.84 -14.96 -2.21
CA GLY A 73 18.06 -14.75 -2.99
C GLY A 73 18.42 -13.27 -3.19
N TRP A 74 18.08 -12.40 -2.25
CA TRP A 74 18.27 -10.94 -2.35
C TRP A 74 19.60 -10.43 -1.75
N ASN A 75 20.43 -11.28 -1.17
CA ASN A 75 21.65 -10.91 -0.43
C ASN A 75 22.64 -10.01 -1.21
N ASP A 76 22.77 -10.20 -2.51
CA ASP A 76 23.70 -9.42 -3.34
C ASP A 76 22.98 -8.45 -4.28
N MET A 77 21.66 -8.34 -4.16
CA MET A 77 20.86 -7.45 -5.00
C MET A 77 20.95 -6.00 -4.49
N THR A 78 20.99 -5.07 -5.43
CA THR A 78 20.68 -3.65 -5.22
C THR A 78 19.18 -3.44 -5.06
N ALA A 79 18.74 -2.26 -4.61
CA ALA A 79 17.31 -1.93 -4.48
C ALA A 79 16.53 -2.10 -5.80
N VAL A 80 17.12 -1.71 -6.92
CA VAL A 80 16.54 -1.88 -8.26
C VAL A 80 16.40 -3.35 -8.62
N GLN A 81 17.45 -4.15 -8.40
CA GLN A 81 17.41 -5.59 -8.68
C GLN A 81 16.41 -6.33 -7.79
N LEU A 82 16.33 -5.98 -6.50
CA LEU A 82 15.38 -6.55 -5.56
C LEU A 82 13.95 -6.23 -5.99
N THR A 83 13.67 -4.98 -6.34
CA THR A 83 12.37 -4.55 -6.86
C THR A 83 11.95 -5.39 -8.07
N GLU A 84 12.87 -5.56 -9.04
CA GLU A 84 12.59 -6.30 -10.26
C GLU A 84 12.46 -7.80 -10.02
N ALA A 85 13.24 -8.36 -9.09
CA ALA A 85 13.08 -9.74 -8.65
C ALA A 85 11.70 -9.95 -8.01
N TRP A 86 11.28 -9.03 -7.13
CA TRP A 86 10.01 -9.13 -6.41
C TRP A 86 8.80 -9.01 -7.34
N LYS A 87 8.79 -8.07 -8.30
CA LYS A 87 7.72 -7.97 -9.31
C LYS A 87 7.52 -9.27 -10.10
N ASN A 88 8.60 -10.00 -10.35
CA ASN A 88 8.57 -11.25 -11.11
C ASN A 88 8.46 -12.49 -10.20
N ALA A 89 8.39 -12.30 -8.89
CA ALA A 89 8.33 -13.38 -7.92
C ALA A 89 6.93 -14.01 -7.87
N LYS A 90 6.85 -15.15 -7.19
CA LYS A 90 5.57 -15.80 -6.92
C LYS A 90 4.82 -15.01 -5.84
N ALA A 91 3.49 -15.08 -5.87
CA ALA A 91 2.63 -14.48 -4.84
C ALA A 91 2.97 -14.93 -3.40
N THR A 92 3.68 -16.05 -3.25
CA THR A 92 4.19 -16.56 -1.97
C THR A 92 5.13 -15.60 -1.25
N ASP A 93 5.90 -14.80 -1.98
CA ASP A 93 6.89 -13.89 -1.41
C ASP A 93 6.17 -12.72 -0.74
N MET A 94 5.19 -12.14 -1.43
CA MET A 94 4.28 -11.14 -0.86
C MET A 94 3.51 -11.69 0.35
N PHE A 95 2.98 -12.91 0.24
CA PHE A 95 2.27 -13.55 1.35
C PHE A 95 3.15 -13.69 2.60
N THR A 96 4.40 -14.11 2.42
CA THR A 96 5.37 -14.25 3.52
C THR A 96 5.66 -12.91 4.18
N ILE A 97 5.90 -11.87 3.37
CA ILE A 97 6.14 -10.51 3.86
C ILE A 97 4.92 -9.99 4.63
N CYS A 98 3.70 -10.18 4.10
CA CYS A 98 2.47 -9.77 4.78
C CYS A 98 2.27 -10.49 6.12
N LYS A 99 2.61 -11.77 6.20
CA LYS A 99 2.52 -12.55 7.45
C LYS A 99 3.45 -11.96 8.52
N ASP A 100 4.68 -11.67 8.16
CA ASP A 100 5.68 -11.14 9.10
C ASP A 100 5.38 -9.68 9.49
N LEU A 101 4.78 -8.89 8.58
CA LEU A 101 4.23 -7.57 8.91
C LEU A 101 3.13 -7.68 9.98
N ALA A 102 2.19 -8.62 9.79
CA ALA A 102 1.07 -8.80 10.71
C ALA A 102 1.48 -9.35 12.09
N SER A 103 2.58 -10.11 12.17
CA SER A 103 3.12 -10.61 13.44
C SER A 103 4.09 -9.64 14.14
N GLY A 104 4.37 -8.47 13.55
CA GLY A 104 5.32 -7.50 14.11
C GLY A 104 6.79 -7.93 13.95
N GLU A 105 7.06 -8.86 13.05
CA GLU A 105 8.35 -9.49 12.83
C GLU A 105 9.28 -8.72 11.88
N LEU A 106 8.77 -7.62 11.30
CA LEU A 106 9.50 -6.70 10.44
C LEU A 106 9.72 -5.37 11.17
N GLU A 107 10.54 -5.42 12.23
CA GLU A 107 10.87 -4.24 13.03
C GLU A 107 11.49 -3.13 12.17
N GLY A 108 11.01 -1.91 12.37
CA GLY A 108 11.47 -0.72 11.63
C GLY A 108 10.92 -0.60 10.22
N PHE A 109 10.13 -1.58 9.73
CA PHE A 109 9.49 -1.47 8.42
C PHE A 109 8.49 -0.30 8.41
N GLN A 110 8.55 0.49 7.34
CA GLN A 110 7.71 1.66 7.15
C GLN A 110 6.71 1.42 6.03
N MET A 111 5.44 1.68 6.30
CA MET A 111 4.42 1.65 5.25
C MET A 111 4.63 2.83 4.29
N PRO A 112 4.56 2.61 2.96
CA PRO A 112 4.54 3.70 2.00
C PRO A 112 3.42 4.70 2.33
N LYS A 113 3.68 5.99 2.11
CA LYS A 113 2.77 7.07 2.52
C LYS A 113 1.33 6.86 2.06
N HIS A 114 1.15 6.46 0.80
CA HIS A 114 -0.18 6.27 0.22
C HIS A 114 -0.98 5.14 0.90
N ILE A 115 -0.30 4.14 1.49
CA ILE A 115 -0.93 3.09 2.29
C ILE A 115 -1.19 3.59 3.70
N GLN A 116 -0.21 4.24 4.33
CA GLN A 116 -0.34 4.78 5.68
C GLN A 116 -1.49 5.78 5.77
N ASP A 117 -1.62 6.69 4.81
CA ASP A 117 -2.72 7.67 4.74
C ASP A 117 -4.09 6.98 4.73
N VAL A 118 -4.21 5.83 4.05
CA VAL A 118 -5.47 5.06 4.00
C VAL A 118 -5.71 4.32 5.33
N ILE A 119 -4.68 3.75 5.94
CA ILE A 119 -4.79 3.11 7.25
C ILE A 119 -5.20 4.13 8.32
N ASP A 120 -4.57 5.29 8.32
CA ASP A 120 -4.88 6.38 9.26
C ASP A 120 -6.33 6.84 9.09
N PHE A 121 -6.77 7.02 7.84
CA PHE A 121 -8.16 7.34 7.52
C PHE A 121 -9.16 6.32 8.08
N LEU A 122 -8.87 5.02 7.90
CA LEU A 122 -9.72 3.93 8.40
C LEU A 122 -9.69 3.81 9.93
N SER A 123 -8.60 4.24 10.58
CA SER A 123 -8.40 4.13 12.02
C SER A 123 -8.95 5.32 12.81
N GLN A 124 -9.30 6.41 12.14
CA GLN A 124 -10.00 7.54 12.76
C GLN A 124 -11.37 7.07 13.29
N GLU A 125 -11.63 7.31 14.57
CA GLU A 125 -12.95 7.08 15.17
C GLU A 125 -14.01 7.91 14.44
N SER A 126 -15.18 7.32 14.20
CA SER A 126 -16.33 8.06 13.66
C SER A 126 -16.82 9.02 14.74
N GLU A 127 -16.81 10.33 14.47
CA GLU A 127 -17.48 11.31 15.35
C GLU A 127 -18.95 10.90 15.51
N GLU A 128 -19.37 10.58 16.74
CA GLU A 128 -20.78 10.42 17.05
C GLU A 128 -21.49 11.75 16.81
N VAL A 129 -22.35 11.79 15.79
CA VAL A 129 -23.26 12.91 15.58
C VAL A 129 -24.34 12.81 16.66
N LEU A 130 -24.16 13.55 17.76
CA LEU A 130 -25.17 13.80 18.80
C LEU A 130 -26.34 14.63 18.27
#